data_AF-A0A1F7TPZ9-F1
#
_entry.id   AF-A0A1F7TPZ9-F1
#
_cell.length_a   1.000
_cell.length_b   1.000
_cell.length_c   1.000
_cell.angle_alpha   90.00
_cell.angle_beta   90.00
_cell.angle_gamma   90.00
#
_symmetry.space_group_name_H-M   'P 1'
#
loop_
_entity.id
_entity.type
_entity.pdbx_description
1 polymer ?
#
loop_
_entity_poly.entity_id
_entity_poly.type
_entity_poly.pdbx_seq_one_letter_code
_entity_poly.pdbx_strand_id
1 'polypeptide(L)'
;MDGGSSRLPRSYDGLRHLQGEFDAYQRAAFPEREPRFFALELAGETGELANLEKKVWKGREVEAAAFPEEAADVLIALLNYANARGIDLARAVSEKMAEIDRRRLLHPER
;
A
#
# COMPACT_ATOMS: atom_id res chain seq x y z
N MET A 1 -8.05 26.89 -17.93
CA MET A 1 -8.64 26.64 -16.60
C MET A 1 -8.12 25.28 -16.17
N ASP A 2 -7.28 25.22 -15.14
CA ASP A 2 -6.76 23.96 -14.61
C ASP A 2 -7.93 23.20 -13.97
N GLY A 3 -8.60 22.39 -14.78
CA GLY A 3 -9.65 21.47 -14.37
C GLY A 3 -9.06 20.28 -13.63
N GLY A 4 -8.43 20.51 -12.48
CA GLY A 4 -8.04 19.43 -11.58
C GLY A 4 -9.28 18.59 -11.28
N SER A 5 -9.20 17.29 -11.53
CA SER A 5 -10.31 16.37 -11.25
C SER A 5 -10.62 16.39 -9.76
N SER A 6 -11.86 16.78 -9.41
CA SER A 6 -12.36 16.80 -8.03
C SER A 6 -12.42 15.41 -7.37
N ARG A 7 -12.10 14.35 -8.13
CA ARG A 7 -12.09 12.95 -7.69
C ARG A 7 -10.74 12.48 -7.15
N LEU A 8 -9.67 13.26 -7.32
CA LEU A 8 -8.36 12.93 -6.76
C LEU A 8 -8.33 13.19 -5.25
N PRO A 9 -7.53 12.42 -4.49
CA PRO A 9 -7.21 12.76 -3.11
C PRO A 9 -6.67 14.19 -3.00
N ARG A 10 -7.11 14.92 -1.97
CA ARG A 10 -6.75 16.34 -1.75
C ARG A 10 -5.36 16.51 -1.14
N SER A 11 -4.88 15.51 -0.41
CA SER A 11 -3.56 15.48 0.20
C SER A 11 -3.10 14.03 0.36
N TYR A 12 -1.77 13.85 0.36
CA TYR A 12 -1.07 12.59 0.63
C TYR A 12 -0.18 12.70 1.88
N ASP A 13 -0.30 13.79 2.63
CA ASP A 13 0.60 14.11 3.75
C ASP A 13 0.45 13.11 4.91
N GLY A 14 -0.75 12.58 5.12
CA GLY A 14 -0.97 11.52 6.10
C GLY A 14 -0.14 10.27 5.80
N LEU A 15 -0.06 9.85 4.54
CA LEU A 15 0.77 8.72 4.12
C LEU A 15 2.27 9.04 4.28
N ARG A 16 2.67 10.25 3.90
CA ARG A 16 4.06 10.72 4.08
C ARG A 16 4.48 10.68 5.54
N HIS A 17 3.63 11.21 6.43
CA HIS A 17 3.89 11.23 7.86
C HIS A 17 3.96 9.81 8.43
N LEU A 18 2.95 8.98 8.14
CA LEU A 18 2.91 7.59 8.58
C LEU A 18 4.14 6.81 8.12
N GLN A 19 4.52 6.95 6.84
CA GLN A 19 5.72 6.29 6.30
C GLN A 19 6.98 6.65 7.10
N GLY A 20 7.14 7.93 7.49
CA GLY A 20 8.26 8.40 8.31
C GLY A 20 8.24 7.86 9.74
N GLU A 21 7.07 7.83 10.39
CA GLU A 21 6.91 7.24 11.73
C GLU A 21 7.27 5.74 11.72
N PHE A 22 6.88 5.01 10.67
CA PHE A 22 7.22 3.61 10.47
C PHE A 22 8.72 3.41 10.26
N ASP A 23 9.39 4.24 9.45
CA ASP A 23 10.85 4.16 9.27
C ASP A 23 11.57 4.39 10.61
N ALA A 24 11.13 5.39 11.37
CA ALA A 24 11.71 5.70 12.68
C ALA A 24 11.53 4.53 13.66
N TYR A 25 10.34 3.96 13.74
CA TYR A 25 10.08 2.79 14.57
C TYR A 25 10.92 1.58 14.13
N GLN A 26 10.94 1.26 12.84
CA GLN A 26 11.67 0.11 12.30
C GLN A 26 13.16 0.18 12.63
N ARG A 27 13.78 1.36 12.45
CA ARG A 27 15.20 1.58 12.78
C ARG A 27 15.51 1.52 14.27
N ALA A 28 14.56 1.89 15.11
CA ALA A 28 14.73 1.89 16.56
C ALA A 28 14.51 0.50 17.18
N ALA A 29 13.56 -0.27 16.65
CA ALA A 29 13.13 -1.54 17.23
C ALA A 29 13.83 -2.76 16.62
N PHE A 30 14.31 -2.67 15.38
CA PHE A 30 14.83 -3.82 14.63
C PHE A 30 16.19 -3.52 13.97
N PRO A 31 17.01 -4.57 13.74
CA PRO A 31 18.22 -4.43 12.94
C PRO A 31 17.88 -4.05 11.49
N GLU A 32 18.81 -3.36 10.84
CA GLU A 32 18.68 -3.02 9.42
C GLU A 32 18.49 -4.27 8.56
N ARG A 33 17.63 -4.13 7.55
CA ARG A 33 17.29 -5.17 6.59
C ARG A 33 17.36 -4.61 5.18
N GLU A 34 17.90 -5.42 4.26
CA GLU A 34 17.95 -5.04 2.86
C GLU A 34 16.56 -5.08 2.22
N PRO A 35 16.31 -4.30 1.16
CA PRO A 35 15.00 -4.26 0.52
C PRO A 35 14.46 -5.61 0.03
N ARG A 36 15.35 -6.55 -0.30
CA ARG A 36 14.96 -7.89 -0.74
C ARG A 36 14.25 -8.68 0.36
N PHE A 37 14.57 -8.41 1.62
CA PHE A 37 13.90 -9.01 2.78
C PHE A 37 12.45 -8.55 2.85
N PHE A 38 12.22 -7.23 2.87
CA PHE A 38 10.87 -6.66 2.89
C PHE A 38 10.04 -7.00 1.65
N ALA A 39 10.68 -7.19 0.48
CA ALA A 39 9.98 -7.64 -0.71
C ALA A 39 9.41 -9.06 -0.55
N LEU A 40 10.13 -9.95 0.15
CA LEU A 40 9.66 -11.30 0.45
C LEU A 40 8.59 -11.30 1.55
N GLU A 41 8.73 -10.46 2.58
CA GLU A 41 7.67 -10.26 3.59
C GLU A 41 6.39 -9.77 2.92
N LEU A 42 6.46 -8.74 2.08
CA LEU A 42 5.31 -8.24 1.33
C LEU A 42 4.64 -9.33 0.47
N ALA A 43 5.43 -10.21 -0.16
CA ALA A 43 4.91 -11.35 -0.91
C ALA A 43 4.23 -12.39 -0.01
N GLY A 44 4.73 -12.57 1.22
CA GLY A 44 4.12 -13.37 2.27
C GLY A 44 2.74 -12.84 2.65
N GLU A 45 2.68 -11.59 3.14
CA GLU A 45 1.44 -10.99 3.65
C GLU A 45 0.36 -10.89 2.57
N THR A 46 0.76 -10.54 1.34
CA THR A 46 -0.19 -10.53 0.21
C THR A 46 -0.71 -11.92 -0.12
N GLY A 47 0.11 -12.96 0.09
CA GLY A 47 -0.29 -14.36 -0.05
C GLY A 47 -1.26 -14.81 1.04
N GLU A 48 -1.10 -14.33 2.26
CA GLU A 48 -2.00 -14.63 3.39
C GLU A 48 -3.37 -14.00 3.17
N LEU A 49 -3.42 -12.71 2.80
CA LEU A 49 -4.65 -12.04 2.40
C LEU A 49 -5.35 -12.76 1.23
N ALA A 50 -4.60 -13.13 0.17
CA ALA A 50 -5.15 -13.87 -0.96
C ALA A 50 -5.68 -15.26 -0.57
N ASN A 51 -5.09 -15.89 0.45
CA ASN A 51 -5.55 -17.17 0.97
C ASN A 51 -6.87 -17.03 1.73
N LEU A 52 -7.13 -15.92 2.42
CA LEU A 52 -8.44 -15.63 3.01
C LEU A 52 -9.52 -15.54 1.93
N GLU A 53 -9.28 -14.76 0.88
CA GLU A 53 -10.19 -14.64 -0.28
C GLU A 53 -10.47 -16.00 -0.93
N LYS A 54 -9.42 -16.80 -1.12
CA LYS A 54 -9.54 -18.17 -1.64
C LYS A 54 -10.39 -19.07 -0.75
N LYS A 55 -10.32 -18.94 0.58
CA LYS A 55 -11.18 -19.70 1.51
C LYS A 55 -12.65 -19.31 1.33
N VAL A 56 -12.95 -18.01 1.29
CA VAL A 56 -14.30 -17.49 1.05
C VAL A 56 -14.84 -17.96 -0.30
N TRP A 57 -14.04 -17.87 -1.36
CA TRP A 57 -14.43 -18.35 -2.69
C TRP A 57 -14.76 -19.86 -2.69
N LYS A 58 -14.09 -20.65 -1.86
CA LYS A 58 -14.39 -22.08 -1.68
C LYS A 58 -15.57 -22.36 -0.75
N GLY A 59 -16.33 -21.34 -0.36
CA GLY A 59 -17.48 -21.45 0.54
C GLY A 59 -17.11 -21.75 2.00
N ARG A 60 -15.86 -21.46 2.41
CA ARG A 60 -15.43 -21.62 3.80
C ARG A 60 -15.72 -20.35 4.59
N GLU A 61 -16.14 -20.53 5.84
CA GLU A 61 -16.26 -19.43 6.78
C GLU A 61 -14.86 -18.95 7.21
N VAL A 62 -14.68 -17.64 7.23
CA VAL A 62 -13.46 -16.96 7.66
C VAL A 62 -13.89 -15.89 8.64
N GLU A 63 -13.16 -15.75 9.75
CA GLU A 63 -13.43 -14.71 10.73
C GLU A 63 -13.26 -13.32 10.10
N ALA A 64 -14.24 -12.45 10.28
CA ALA A 64 -14.23 -11.11 9.68
C ALA A 64 -13.02 -10.27 10.13
N ALA A 65 -12.49 -10.54 11.33
CA ALA A 65 -11.31 -9.86 11.87
C ALA A 65 -9.99 -10.24 11.18
N ALA A 66 -9.93 -11.38 10.49
CA ALA A 66 -8.72 -11.81 9.79
C ALA A 66 -8.39 -10.89 8.59
N PHE A 67 -9.40 -10.39 7.87
CA PHE A 67 -9.17 -9.50 6.72
C PHE A 67 -8.46 -8.19 7.06
N PRO A 68 -8.90 -7.39 8.05
CA PRO A 68 -8.19 -6.17 8.41
C PRO A 68 -6.80 -6.44 9.00
N GLU A 69 -6.57 -7.58 9.64
CA GLU A 69 -5.24 -8.00 10.14
C GLU A 69 -4.27 -8.18 8.96
N GLU A 70 -4.58 -9.07 8.02
CA GLU A 70 -3.73 -9.32 6.86
C GLU A 70 -3.57 -8.07 5.97
N ALA A 71 -4.63 -7.27 5.83
CA ALA A 71 -4.55 -6.01 5.08
C ALA A 71 -3.63 -4.99 5.75
N ALA A 72 -3.58 -4.95 7.09
CA ALA A 72 -2.63 -4.13 7.83
C ALA A 72 -1.21 -4.63 7.62
N ASP A 73 -0.96 -5.95 7.71
CA ASP A 73 0.37 -6.53 7.51
C ASP A 73 0.91 -6.24 6.11
N VAL A 74 0.07 -6.34 5.08
CA VAL A 74 0.42 -5.93 3.71
C VAL A 74 0.85 -4.46 3.64
N LEU A 75 0.10 -3.56 4.29
CA LEU A 75 0.43 -2.13 4.29
C LEU A 75 1.77 -1.87 5.01
N ILE A 76 1.98 -2.50 6.16
CA ILE A 76 3.21 -2.37 6.95
C ILE A 76 4.41 -2.87 6.14
N ALA A 77 4.31 -4.04 5.54
CA ALA A 77 5.37 -4.61 4.71
C ALA A 77 5.69 -3.72 3.50
N LEU A 78 4.66 -3.12 2.88
CA LEU A 78 4.84 -2.18 1.77
C LEU A 78 5.56 -0.89 2.20
N LEU A 79 5.19 -0.32 3.34
CA LEU A 79 5.85 0.88 3.89
C LEU A 79 7.32 0.60 4.21
N ASN A 80 7.61 -0.53 4.84
CA ASN A 80 8.97 -0.94 5.15
C ASN A 80 9.81 -1.17 3.88
N TYR A 81 9.23 -1.82 2.86
CA TYR A 81 9.88 -1.96 1.57
C TYR A 81 10.17 -0.60 0.91
N ALA A 82 9.20 0.31 0.91
CA ALA A 82 9.36 1.65 0.36
C ALA A 82 10.48 2.41 1.08
N ASN A 83 10.52 2.35 2.42
CA ASN A 83 11.57 2.96 3.24
C ASN A 83 12.95 2.38 2.93
N ALA A 84 13.09 1.05 2.88
CA ALA A 84 14.36 0.40 2.56
C ALA A 84 14.87 0.75 1.15
N ARG A 85 13.96 1.02 0.19
CA ARG A 85 14.30 1.46 -1.17
C ARG A 85 14.49 2.97 -1.31
N GLY A 86 14.24 3.77 -0.27
CA GLY A 86 14.26 5.23 -0.34
C GLY A 86 13.15 5.81 -1.24
N ILE A 87 12.01 5.14 -1.31
CA ILE A 87 10.86 5.58 -2.12
C ILE A 87 10.00 6.53 -1.30
N ASP A 88 9.75 7.73 -1.82
CA ASP A 88 8.68 8.60 -1.34
C ASP A 88 7.33 8.06 -1.84
N LEU A 89 6.66 7.24 -1.01
CA LEU A 89 5.45 6.54 -1.43
C LEU A 89 4.28 7.51 -1.63
N ALA A 90 4.18 8.55 -0.80
CA ALA A 90 3.17 9.60 -0.95
C ALA A 90 3.27 10.31 -2.30
N ARG A 91 4.49 10.69 -2.72
CA ARG A 91 4.71 11.27 -4.05
C ARG A 91 4.39 10.27 -5.16
N ALA A 92 4.90 9.04 -5.06
CA ALA A 92 4.70 8.02 -6.09
C ALA A 92 3.20 7.70 -6.31
N VAL A 93 2.43 7.57 -5.23
CA VAL A 93 0.97 7.37 -5.29
C VAL A 93 0.27 8.60 -5.88
N SER A 94 0.65 9.82 -5.47
CA SER A 94 0.08 11.05 -6.02
C SER A 94 0.26 11.16 -7.53
N GLU A 95 1.47 10.93 -8.01
CA GLU A 95 1.79 10.94 -9.44
C GLU A 95 1.02 9.86 -10.19
N LYS A 96 0.92 8.64 -9.60
CA LYS A 96 0.20 7.53 -10.21
C LYS A 96 -1.30 7.81 -10.31
N MET A 97 -1.91 8.39 -9.28
CA MET A 97 -3.32 8.74 -9.28
C MET A 97 -3.63 9.83 -10.31
N ALA A 98 -2.77 10.84 -10.45
CA ALA A 98 -2.91 11.86 -11.48
C ALA A 98 -2.84 11.26 -12.90
N GLU A 99 -1.95 10.27 -13.11
CA GLU A 99 -1.87 9.53 -14.37
C GLU A 99 -3.14 8.70 -14.63
N ILE A 100 -3.62 7.95 -13.64
CA ILE A 100 -4.84 7.13 -13.76
C ILE A 100 -6.03 8.01 -14.10
N ASP A 101 -6.19 9.14 -13.42
CA ASP A 101 -7.31 10.05 -13.65
C ASP A 101 -7.23 10.70 -15.05
N ARG A 102 -6.04 11.08 -15.50
CA ARG A 102 -5.83 11.55 -16.89
C ARG A 102 -6.26 10.50 -17.91
N ARG A 103 -5.85 9.23 -17.72
CA ARG A 103 -6.23 8.11 -18.62
C ARG A 103 -7.74 7.90 -18.64
N ARG A 104 -8.40 7.96 -17.48
CA ARG A 104 -9.86 7.87 -17.35
C ARG A 104 -10.58 8.96 -18.15
N LEU A 105 -10.07 10.19 -18.14
CA LEU A 105 -10.66 11.31 -18.90
C LEU A 105 -10.45 11.16 -20.42
N LEU A 106 -9.32 10.58 -20.85
CA LEU A 106 -9.04 10.31 -22.26
C LEU A 106 -9.82 9.11 -22.83
N HIS A 107 -10.22 8.16 -21.96
CA HIS A 107 -10.95 6.94 -22.34
C HIS A 107 -12.17 6.73 -21.44
N PRO A 108 -13.23 7.55 -21.57
CA PRO A 108 -14.38 7.51 -20.66
C PRO A 108 -15.24 6.23 -20.75
N GLU A 109 -15.01 5.38 -21.76
CA GLU A 109 -15.81 4.18 -22.04
C GLU A 109 -15.12 2.88 -21.60
N ARG A 110 -14.02 2.99 -20.85
CA ARG A 110 -13.34 1.86 -20.19
C ARG A 110 -13.44 1.96 -18.68
#